data_AF-A0A0E0KSR7-F1
#
_entry.id   AF-A0A0E0KSR7-F1
#
_cell.length_a   1.000
_cell.length_b   1.000
_cell.length_c   1.000
_cell.angle_alpha   90.00
_cell.angle_beta   90.00
_cell.angle_gamma   90.00
#
_symmetry.space_group_name_H-M   'P 1'
#
loop_
_entity.id
_entity.type
_entity.pdbx_description
1 polymer ?
#
loop_
_entity_poly.entity_id
_entity_poly.type
_entity_poly.pdbx_seq_one_letter_code
_entity_poly.pdbx_strand_id
1 'polypeptide(L)'
;MAFFSSGSRALVEILTGLQSAERPMPVDHTLFEFGSIRYHLQASITDSENIYLSISTPSLSYEASPSSGLPEITLQETRKMYDKFAEIIEPAKEGYTLTLRLNFSGLTRPKDRTKAINQISLLQSVILSSQLKDMLGSLGSSGTMKLVYNQRDPFFVSKTPVKINAIFPMRFRDDTDLAIASSFFQELQDLGSTSSFSRAPRCSWSPIPPPELRGEYVHHLTTNGGFVSFDILARHVKGRRAARTAWILLNFQSYVKYHIKKIRIADQSADLSRAERVSRAERAREWRAVRKRSKRRSIKVARAKKLQKGFKAVIDKIKRLRLRIRVKGLDRFRRHCQCFPVPKLTMAQRKKHKYQKLSES
;
A
#
# COMPACT_ATOMS: atom_id res chain seq x y z
N MET A 1 7.10 -4.03 -3.82
CA MET A 1 7.24 -5.13 -4.80
C MET A 1 6.68 -4.65 -6.13
N ALA A 2 7.36 -4.89 -7.26
CA ALA A 2 6.86 -4.45 -8.57
C ALA A 2 5.84 -5.43 -9.16
N PHE A 3 6.07 -6.74 -9.04
CA PHE A 3 5.18 -7.82 -9.50
C PHE A 3 4.94 -8.86 -8.41
N PHE A 4 3.82 -9.57 -8.47
CA PHE A 4 3.53 -10.70 -7.58
C PHE A 4 4.36 -11.93 -7.99
N SER A 5 5.04 -12.51 -6.99
CA SER A 5 5.75 -13.78 -7.15
C SER A 5 4.74 -14.90 -7.38
N SER A 6 5.01 -15.77 -8.36
CA SER A 6 4.24 -17.01 -8.55
C SER A 6 4.57 -18.10 -7.53
N GLY A 7 5.70 -17.96 -6.84
CA GLY A 7 6.12 -18.87 -5.79
C GLY A 7 5.79 -18.33 -4.40
N SER A 8 5.25 -19.20 -3.54
CA SER A 8 5.02 -18.93 -2.13
C SER A 8 6.34 -18.78 -1.37
N ARG A 9 6.58 -17.62 -0.78
CA ARG A 9 7.76 -17.41 0.09
C ARG A 9 7.61 -18.12 1.43
N ALA A 10 6.41 -18.15 1.98
CA ALA A 10 6.11 -18.83 3.24
C ALA A 10 6.40 -20.34 3.14
N LEU A 11 5.99 -20.98 2.04
CA LEU A 11 6.32 -22.40 1.80
C LEU A 11 7.83 -22.63 1.72
N VAL A 12 8.57 -21.75 1.03
CA VAL A 12 10.03 -21.87 0.95
C VAL A 12 10.66 -21.76 2.33
N GLU A 13 10.28 -20.76 3.13
CA GLU A 13 10.82 -20.54 4.47
C GLU A 13 10.53 -21.73 5.40
N ILE A 14 9.29 -22.21 5.43
CA ILE A 14 8.88 -23.33 6.30
C ILE A 14 9.55 -24.63 5.89
N LEU A 15 9.53 -24.99 4.60
CA LEU A 15 10.12 -26.23 4.12
C LEU A 15 11.64 -26.22 4.25
N THR A 16 12.29 -25.07 4.03
CA THR A 16 13.74 -24.93 4.25
C THR A 16 14.09 -25.08 5.73
N GLY A 17 13.29 -24.48 6.61
CA GLY A 17 13.44 -24.64 8.06
C GLY A 17 13.32 -26.10 8.50
N LEU A 18 12.29 -26.80 8.03
CA LEU A 18 12.08 -28.22 8.30
C LEU A 18 13.23 -29.11 7.81
N GLN A 19 13.76 -28.83 6.62
CA GLN A 19 14.86 -29.61 6.03
C GLN A 19 16.23 -29.33 6.65
N SER A 20 16.38 -28.20 7.34
CA SER A 20 17.63 -27.79 7.98
C SER A 20 17.66 -28.09 9.48
N ALA A 21 16.55 -28.56 10.06
CA ALA A 21 16.45 -28.86 11.48
C ALA A 21 17.26 -30.12 11.84
N GLU A 22 18.05 -30.05 12.91
CA GLU A 22 18.84 -31.19 13.41
C GLU A 22 17.96 -32.32 13.97
N ARG A 23 16.75 -31.99 14.44
CA ARG A 23 15.78 -32.94 14.99
C ARG A 23 14.43 -32.76 14.29
N PRO A 24 13.66 -33.85 14.07
CA PRO A 24 12.32 -33.76 13.54
C PRO A 24 11.46 -32.82 14.40
N MET A 25 10.87 -31.81 13.78
CA MET A 25 9.99 -30.85 14.43
C MET A 25 8.55 -31.10 13.97
N PRO A 26 7.59 -31.32 14.88
CA PRO A 26 6.20 -31.42 14.49
C PRO A 26 5.73 -30.04 13.99
N VAL A 27 5.03 -30.04 12.87
CA VAL A 27 4.42 -28.83 12.29
C VAL A 27 2.98 -29.13 11.96
N ASP A 28 2.10 -28.23 12.37
CA ASP A 28 0.70 -28.23 11.94
C ASP A 28 0.28 -26.78 11.72
N HIS A 29 0.43 -26.30 10.48
CA HIS A 29 0.32 -24.89 10.14
C HIS A 29 -0.58 -24.69 8.92
N THR A 30 -1.53 -23.77 9.08
CA THR A 30 -2.38 -23.30 7.99
C THR A 30 -1.90 -21.92 7.52
N LEU A 31 -1.71 -21.77 6.22
CA LEU A 31 -1.27 -20.52 5.58
C LEU A 31 -2.35 -20.05 4.61
N PHE A 32 -2.53 -18.73 4.53
CA PHE A 32 -3.42 -18.11 3.57
C PHE A 32 -2.63 -17.25 2.59
N GLU A 33 -2.87 -17.46 1.30
CA GLU A 33 -2.22 -16.73 0.23
C GLU A 33 -3.21 -16.02 -0.68
N PHE A 34 -2.66 -15.16 -1.53
CA PHE A 34 -3.42 -14.37 -2.48
C PHE A 34 -4.24 -15.27 -3.44
N GLY A 35 -5.49 -14.89 -3.71
CA GLY A 35 -6.41 -15.69 -4.53
C GLY A 35 -7.26 -16.68 -3.75
N SER A 36 -7.54 -16.40 -2.48
CA SER A 36 -8.33 -17.28 -1.59
C SER A 36 -7.72 -18.68 -1.44
N ILE A 37 -6.39 -18.74 -1.40
CA ILE A 37 -5.67 -20.01 -1.31
C ILE A 37 -5.33 -20.31 0.13
N ARG A 38 -5.52 -21.57 0.47
CA ARG A 38 -5.21 -22.09 1.79
C ARG A 38 -4.27 -23.28 1.63
N TYR A 39 -3.10 -23.18 2.24
CA TYR A 39 -2.20 -24.31 2.43
C TYR A 39 -2.32 -24.83 3.84
N HIS A 40 -2.12 -26.13 3.99
CA HIS A 40 -1.99 -26.79 5.28
C HIS A 40 -0.77 -27.70 5.23
N LEU A 41 0.19 -27.45 6.10
CA LEU A 41 1.40 -28.23 6.25
C LEU A 41 1.33 -29.02 7.53
N GLN A 42 1.55 -30.32 7.42
CA GLN A 42 1.57 -31.24 8.55
C GLN A 42 2.83 -32.11 8.48
N ALA A 43 3.61 -32.11 9.56
CA ALA A 43 4.75 -32.99 9.76
C ALA A 43 4.67 -33.57 11.17
N SER A 44 4.94 -34.87 11.32
CA SER A 44 4.90 -35.57 12.61
C SER A 44 6.30 -36.03 13.01
N ILE A 45 6.55 -36.17 14.31
CA ILE A 45 7.77 -36.79 14.83
C ILE A 45 7.79 -38.28 14.48
N THR A 46 6.64 -38.94 14.47
CA THR A 46 6.50 -40.38 14.15
C THR A 46 6.76 -40.68 12.67
N ASP A 47 6.60 -39.68 11.80
CA ASP A 47 6.78 -39.79 10.35
C ASP A 47 7.73 -38.69 9.87
N SER A 48 8.98 -38.74 10.34
CA SER A 48 9.95 -37.65 10.18
C SER A 48 10.39 -37.39 8.73
N GLU A 49 10.25 -38.38 7.86
CA GLU A 49 10.67 -38.31 6.45
C GLU A 49 9.61 -37.67 5.56
N ASN A 50 8.35 -37.60 6.01
CA ASN A 50 7.23 -37.17 5.20
C ASN A 50 6.59 -35.88 5.72
N ILE A 51 6.31 -34.98 4.79
CA ILE A 51 5.59 -33.74 5.05
C ILE A 51 4.33 -33.74 4.19
N TYR A 52 3.17 -33.59 4.81
CA TYR A 52 1.90 -33.53 4.11
C TYR A 52 1.54 -32.08 3.83
N LEU A 53 1.49 -31.72 2.54
CA LEU A 53 1.08 -30.41 2.04
C LEU A 53 -0.29 -30.54 1.39
N SER A 54 -1.31 -29.94 1.98
CA SER A 54 -2.63 -29.84 1.37
C SER A 54 -2.89 -28.43 0.86
N ILE A 55 -3.47 -28.30 -0.33
CA ILE A 55 -3.84 -27.02 -0.95
C ILE A 55 -5.33 -27.00 -1.27
N SER A 56 -5.97 -25.89 -0.92
CA SER A 56 -7.31 -25.52 -1.35
C SER A 56 -7.19 -24.28 -2.21
N THR A 57 -7.72 -24.35 -3.44
CA THR A 57 -7.67 -23.28 -4.42
C THR A 57 -9.02 -23.19 -5.14
N PRO A 58 -9.50 -21.97 -5.47
CA PRO A 58 -10.76 -21.83 -6.20
C PRO A 58 -10.66 -22.45 -7.60
N SER A 59 -11.74 -23.06 -8.06
CA SER A 59 -11.89 -23.45 -9.46
C SER A 59 -11.97 -22.21 -10.34
N LEU A 60 -11.29 -22.21 -11.48
CA LEU A 60 -11.41 -21.14 -12.47
C LEU A 60 -12.78 -21.09 -13.15
N SER A 61 -13.61 -22.14 -13.00
CA SER A 61 -14.96 -22.16 -13.57
C SER A 61 -16.00 -21.60 -12.59
N TYR A 62 -16.97 -20.87 -13.13
CA TYR A 62 -18.09 -20.30 -12.36
C TYR A 62 -19.11 -21.36 -11.90
N GLU A 63 -19.24 -22.45 -12.66
CA GLU A 63 -20.28 -23.47 -12.49
C GLU A 63 -19.76 -24.78 -11.87
N ALA A 64 -18.47 -24.89 -11.55
CA ALA A 64 -17.99 -26.08 -10.86
C ALA A 64 -18.61 -26.15 -9.47
N SER A 65 -19.30 -27.27 -9.22
CA SER A 65 -19.63 -27.68 -7.86
C SER A 65 -18.34 -27.69 -7.03
N PRO A 66 -18.36 -27.16 -5.79
CA PRO A 66 -17.20 -27.23 -4.88
C PRO A 66 -16.76 -28.67 -4.56
N SER A 67 -17.52 -29.68 -4.99
CA SER A 67 -17.26 -31.11 -4.82
C SER A 67 -16.46 -31.77 -5.96
N SER A 68 -16.19 -31.09 -7.09
CA SER A 68 -15.31 -31.68 -8.12
C SER A 68 -13.85 -31.48 -7.72
N GLY A 69 -13.10 -32.57 -7.55
CA GLY A 69 -11.66 -32.53 -7.38
C GLY A 69 -10.94 -31.84 -8.54
N LEU A 70 -9.61 -31.73 -8.46
CA LEU A 70 -8.84 -31.18 -9.58
C LEU A 70 -9.05 -32.02 -10.86
N PRO A 71 -9.07 -31.40 -12.06
CA PRO A 71 -9.14 -32.13 -13.32
C PRO A 71 -8.02 -33.17 -13.43
N GLU A 72 -8.29 -34.34 -14.02
CA GLU A 72 -7.31 -35.43 -14.13
C GLU A 72 -6.03 -34.98 -14.84
N ILE A 73 -6.15 -34.11 -15.85
CA ILE A 73 -5.00 -33.55 -16.56
C ILE A 73 -4.06 -32.76 -15.61
N THR A 74 -4.63 -32.05 -14.63
CA THR A 74 -3.88 -31.32 -13.62
C THR A 74 -3.22 -32.27 -12.62
N LEU A 75 -3.91 -33.35 -12.23
CA LEU A 75 -3.31 -34.39 -11.38
C LEU A 75 -2.14 -35.07 -12.11
N GLN A 76 -2.30 -35.43 -13.37
CA GLN A 76 -1.24 -36.05 -14.17
C GLN A 76 -0.03 -35.12 -14.37
N GLU A 77 -0.26 -33.84 -14.69
CA GLU A 77 0.83 -32.85 -14.79
C GLU A 77 1.55 -32.66 -13.44
N THR A 78 0.80 -32.67 -12.33
CA THR A 78 1.35 -32.58 -10.98
C THR A 78 2.18 -33.82 -10.63
N ARG A 79 1.65 -35.04 -10.85
CA ARG A 79 2.39 -36.30 -10.65
C ARG A 79 3.71 -36.28 -11.42
N LYS A 80 3.67 -35.93 -12.71
CA LYS A 80 4.86 -35.86 -13.57
C LYS A 80 5.89 -34.81 -13.12
N MET A 81 5.44 -33.71 -12.53
CA MET A 81 6.33 -32.60 -12.18
C MET A 81 7.07 -32.83 -10.86
N TYR A 82 6.45 -33.56 -9.95
CA TYR A 82 6.92 -33.73 -8.57
C TYR A 82 7.26 -35.19 -8.20
N ASP A 83 7.15 -36.14 -9.14
CA ASP A 83 7.39 -37.59 -8.98
C ASP A 83 8.63 -37.96 -8.16
N LYS A 84 9.71 -37.19 -8.27
CA LYS A 84 10.99 -37.45 -7.58
C LYS A 84 10.93 -37.30 -6.07
N PHE A 85 10.00 -36.53 -5.54
CA PHE A 85 9.96 -36.16 -4.12
C PHE A 85 8.55 -35.91 -3.57
N ALA A 86 7.50 -36.17 -4.35
CA ALA A 86 6.13 -36.01 -3.92
C ALA A 86 5.21 -37.08 -4.51
N GLU A 87 4.28 -37.54 -3.68
CA GLU A 87 3.20 -38.46 -4.03
C GLU A 87 1.86 -37.78 -3.79
N ILE A 88 0.89 -37.96 -4.70
CA ILE A 88 -0.48 -37.48 -4.49
C ILE A 88 -1.22 -38.48 -3.59
N ILE A 89 -1.83 -37.98 -2.52
CA ILE A 89 -2.66 -38.78 -1.60
C ILE A 89 -4.12 -38.65 -2.00
N GLU A 90 -4.79 -39.80 -2.19
CA GLU A 90 -6.21 -39.89 -2.53
C GLU A 90 -6.97 -40.71 -1.46
N PRO A 91 -8.13 -40.23 -0.97
CA PRO A 91 -8.71 -38.91 -1.24
C PRO A 91 -7.87 -37.78 -0.62
N ALA A 92 -8.00 -36.57 -1.16
CA ALA A 92 -7.38 -35.39 -0.55
C ALA A 92 -7.92 -35.17 0.88
N LYS A 93 -7.13 -34.51 1.73
CA LYS A 93 -7.53 -34.13 3.09
C LYS A 93 -8.83 -33.33 3.04
N GLU A 94 -9.73 -33.59 3.98
CA GLU A 94 -11.03 -32.92 4.05
C GLU A 94 -10.89 -31.39 4.02
N GLY A 95 -11.66 -30.75 3.13
CA GLY A 95 -11.61 -29.31 2.90
C GLY A 95 -10.47 -28.83 1.99
N TYR A 96 -9.70 -29.73 1.39
CA TYR A 96 -8.63 -29.42 0.42
C TYR A 96 -8.88 -30.07 -0.93
N THR A 97 -8.36 -29.44 -1.99
CA THR A 97 -8.50 -29.92 -3.38
C THR A 97 -7.42 -30.90 -3.79
N LEU A 98 -6.27 -30.87 -3.09
CA LEU A 98 -5.12 -31.74 -3.36
C LEU A 98 -4.30 -31.90 -2.07
N THR A 99 -3.83 -33.12 -1.82
CA THR A 99 -2.86 -33.42 -0.75
C THR A 99 -1.64 -34.10 -1.36
N LEU A 100 -0.46 -33.56 -1.09
CA LEU A 100 0.82 -34.11 -1.47
C LEU A 100 1.55 -34.63 -0.23
N ARG A 101 2.05 -35.87 -0.29
CA ARG A 101 3.06 -36.39 0.63
C ARG A 101 4.43 -36.09 0.04
N LEU A 102 5.16 -35.18 0.69
CA LEU A 102 6.49 -34.77 0.27
C LEU A 102 7.53 -35.61 1.00
N ASN A 103 8.47 -36.19 0.26
CA ASN A 103 9.60 -36.93 0.79
C ASN A 103 10.89 -36.48 0.10
N PHE A 104 11.78 -35.85 0.86
CA PHE A 104 13.04 -35.31 0.33
C PHE A 104 14.27 -36.21 0.58
N SER A 105 14.07 -37.38 1.20
CA SER A 105 15.16 -38.29 1.60
C SER A 105 16.00 -38.76 0.40
N GLY A 106 15.34 -39.04 -0.73
CA GLY A 106 16.00 -39.43 -1.99
C GLY A 106 16.84 -38.32 -2.64
N LEU A 107 16.71 -37.06 -2.19
CA LEU A 107 17.48 -35.92 -2.69
C LEU A 107 18.73 -35.72 -1.82
N THR A 108 19.84 -36.38 -2.18
CA THR A 108 21.07 -36.36 -1.38
C THR A 108 21.85 -35.05 -1.43
N ARG A 109 21.68 -34.24 -2.49
CA ARG A 109 22.38 -32.97 -2.66
C ARG A 109 21.55 -31.80 -2.12
N PRO A 110 22.10 -30.91 -1.29
CA PRO A 110 21.38 -29.74 -0.78
C PRO A 110 20.78 -28.86 -1.90
N LYS A 111 21.53 -28.68 -3.01
CA LYS A 111 21.06 -27.94 -4.18
C LYS A 111 19.79 -28.54 -4.81
N ASP A 112 19.63 -29.86 -4.78
CA ASP A 112 18.48 -30.53 -5.36
C ASP A 112 17.26 -30.44 -4.43
N ARG A 113 17.47 -30.48 -3.10
CA ARG A 113 16.43 -30.14 -2.11
C ARG A 113 15.93 -28.71 -2.28
N THR A 114 16.83 -27.73 -2.41
CA THR A 114 16.44 -26.33 -2.65
C THR A 114 15.65 -26.16 -3.95
N LYS A 115 16.01 -26.89 -5.02
CA LYS A 115 15.23 -26.88 -6.27
C LYS A 115 13.84 -27.48 -6.05
N ALA A 116 13.73 -28.61 -5.36
CA ALA A 116 12.46 -29.25 -5.07
C ALA A 116 11.53 -28.34 -4.24
N ILE A 117 12.06 -27.70 -3.19
CA ILE A 117 11.32 -26.69 -2.41
C ILE A 117 10.85 -25.53 -3.30
N ASN A 118 11.71 -25.02 -4.19
CA ASN A 118 11.32 -23.98 -5.14
C ASN A 118 10.29 -24.44 -6.17
N GLN A 119 10.26 -25.73 -6.52
CA GLN A 119 9.22 -26.29 -7.37
C GLN A 119 7.88 -26.41 -6.63
N ILE A 120 7.90 -26.82 -5.35
CA ILE A 120 6.70 -26.88 -4.49
C ILE A 120 6.12 -25.49 -4.26
N SER A 121 6.96 -24.46 -4.09
CA SER A 121 6.46 -23.10 -3.90
C SER A 121 5.62 -22.59 -5.08
N LEU A 122 5.81 -23.16 -6.27
CA LEU A 122 5.07 -22.85 -7.50
C LEU A 122 3.78 -23.66 -7.68
N LEU A 123 3.42 -24.54 -6.75
CA LEU A 123 2.31 -25.50 -6.86
C LEU A 123 0.99 -24.86 -7.31
N GLN A 124 0.58 -23.76 -6.66
CA GLN A 124 -0.60 -23.00 -7.07
C GLN A 124 -0.53 -22.58 -8.54
N SER A 125 0.59 -22.00 -8.96
CA SER A 125 0.73 -21.48 -10.32
C SER A 125 0.66 -22.59 -11.36
N VAL A 126 1.13 -23.79 -11.01
CA VAL A 126 1.03 -25.01 -11.83
C VAL A 126 -0.42 -25.45 -11.94
N ILE A 127 -1.13 -25.59 -10.82
CA ILE A 127 -2.54 -26.00 -10.78
C ILE A 127 -3.41 -25.06 -11.63
N LEU A 128 -3.30 -23.74 -11.39
CA LEU A 128 -4.11 -22.75 -12.09
C LEU A 128 -3.76 -22.67 -13.59
N SER A 129 -2.48 -22.82 -13.95
CA SER A 129 -2.05 -22.84 -15.36
C SER A 129 -2.58 -24.07 -16.09
N SER A 130 -2.62 -25.22 -15.40
CA SER A 130 -3.14 -26.47 -15.94
C SER A 130 -4.66 -26.37 -16.19
N GLN A 131 -5.41 -25.87 -15.20
CA GLN A 131 -6.85 -25.62 -15.35
C GLN A 131 -7.15 -24.67 -16.51
N LEU A 132 -6.41 -23.55 -16.60
CA LEU A 132 -6.58 -22.61 -17.71
C LEU A 132 -6.29 -23.27 -19.07
N LYS A 133 -5.25 -24.10 -19.15
CA LYS A 133 -4.88 -24.80 -20.38
C LYS A 133 -5.96 -25.80 -20.80
N ASP A 134 -6.51 -26.56 -19.86
CA ASP A 134 -7.59 -27.51 -20.10
C ASP A 134 -8.86 -26.81 -20.61
N MET A 135 -9.27 -25.75 -19.90
CA MET A 135 -10.39 -24.88 -20.26
C MET A 135 -10.25 -24.25 -21.65
N LEU A 136 -9.04 -23.80 -22.01
CA LEU A 136 -8.79 -23.28 -23.35
C LEU A 136 -8.73 -24.36 -24.42
N GLY A 137 -8.41 -25.60 -24.04
CA GLY A 137 -8.48 -26.77 -24.89
C GLY A 137 -9.91 -27.14 -25.22
N SER A 138 -10.80 -27.15 -24.21
CA SER A 138 -12.21 -27.52 -24.37
C SER A 138 -13.02 -26.53 -25.20
N LEU A 139 -12.61 -25.25 -25.25
CA LEU A 139 -13.23 -24.20 -26.07
C LEU A 139 -13.05 -24.38 -27.60
N GLY A 140 -12.32 -25.41 -28.05
CA GLY A 140 -12.16 -25.71 -29.47
C GLY A 140 -11.40 -24.63 -30.24
N SER A 141 -11.79 -24.32 -31.48
CA SER A 141 -11.14 -23.31 -32.33
C SER A 141 -11.61 -21.88 -32.05
N SER A 142 -12.81 -21.70 -31.51
CA SER A 142 -13.38 -20.40 -31.18
C SER A 142 -14.45 -20.48 -30.10
N GLY A 143 -14.51 -19.46 -29.24
CA GLY A 143 -15.56 -19.31 -28.23
C GLY A 143 -15.16 -18.30 -27.16
N THR A 144 -16.08 -17.94 -26.28
CA THR A 144 -15.81 -17.09 -25.12
C THR A 144 -16.17 -17.85 -23.85
N MET A 145 -15.34 -17.73 -22.82
CA MET A 145 -15.61 -18.29 -21.51
C MET A 145 -15.31 -17.32 -20.39
N LYS A 146 -16.11 -17.40 -19.33
CA LYS A 146 -15.94 -16.64 -18.10
C LYS A 146 -15.06 -17.42 -17.12
N LEU A 147 -14.02 -16.77 -16.60
CA LEU A 147 -13.11 -17.31 -15.62
C LEU A 147 -13.24 -16.56 -14.28
N VAL A 148 -13.25 -17.31 -13.19
CA VAL A 148 -13.42 -16.79 -11.83
C VAL A 148 -12.25 -17.23 -10.97
N TYR A 149 -11.21 -16.41 -10.92
CA TYR A 149 -10.11 -16.61 -9.97
C TYR A 149 -10.38 -15.92 -8.63
N ASN A 150 -11.02 -14.75 -8.67
CA ASN A 150 -11.55 -14.05 -7.52
C ASN A 150 -13.07 -13.89 -7.72
N GLN A 151 -13.87 -14.38 -6.77
CA GLN A 151 -15.33 -14.38 -6.86
C GLN A 151 -15.93 -12.99 -7.16
N ARG A 152 -15.25 -11.92 -6.74
CA ARG A 152 -15.72 -10.54 -6.95
C ARG A 152 -15.32 -9.95 -8.30
N ASP A 153 -14.30 -10.49 -8.93
CA ASP A 153 -13.67 -9.95 -10.12
C ASP A 153 -13.46 -11.08 -11.14
N PRO A 154 -14.52 -11.52 -11.83
CA PRO A 154 -14.36 -12.42 -12.95
C PRO A 154 -13.66 -11.68 -14.11
N PHE A 155 -13.02 -12.46 -14.97
CA PHE A 155 -12.52 -11.99 -16.26
C PHE A 155 -12.89 -13.01 -17.34
N PHE A 156 -12.82 -12.61 -18.60
CA PHE A 156 -13.22 -13.43 -19.71
C PHE A 156 -12.02 -13.79 -20.57
N VAL A 157 -12.08 -14.97 -21.17
CA VAL A 157 -11.14 -15.36 -22.20
C VAL A 157 -11.93 -15.75 -23.43
N SER A 158 -11.69 -15.02 -24.52
CA SER A 158 -12.22 -15.33 -25.83
C SER A 158 -11.14 -15.91 -26.70
N LYS A 159 -11.41 -17.03 -27.35
CA LYS A 159 -10.50 -17.71 -28.26
C LYS A 159 -10.97 -17.50 -29.69
N THR A 160 -10.03 -17.18 -30.55
CA THR A 160 -10.17 -17.17 -32.01
C THR A 160 -9.05 -18.02 -32.61
N PRO A 161 -9.13 -18.41 -33.89
CA PRO A 161 -8.07 -19.20 -34.54
C PRO A 161 -6.69 -18.53 -34.49
N VAL A 162 -6.64 -17.21 -34.45
CA VAL A 162 -5.39 -16.41 -34.53
C VAL A 162 -4.87 -16.02 -33.14
N LYS A 163 -5.77 -15.73 -32.20
CA LYS A 163 -5.42 -15.15 -30.90
C LYS A 163 -6.37 -15.55 -29.79
N ILE A 164 -5.88 -15.45 -28.56
CA ILE A 164 -6.67 -15.48 -27.34
C ILE A 164 -6.80 -14.03 -26.85
N ASN A 165 -8.00 -13.55 -26.59
CA ASN A 165 -8.28 -12.24 -26.03
C ASN A 165 -8.67 -12.38 -24.55
N ALA A 166 -7.86 -11.84 -23.65
CA ALA A 166 -8.14 -11.85 -22.21
C ALA A 166 -8.75 -10.50 -21.80
N ILE A 167 -9.99 -10.49 -21.34
CA ILE A 167 -10.81 -9.29 -21.14
C ILE A 167 -11.18 -9.15 -19.67
N PHE A 168 -10.80 -8.03 -19.08
CA PHE A 168 -10.91 -7.74 -17.65
C PHE A 168 -11.87 -6.57 -17.41
N PRO A 169 -13.09 -6.82 -16.92
CA PRO A 169 -13.95 -5.77 -16.39
C PRO A 169 -13.34 -5.22 -15.09
N MET A 170 -13.05 -3.91 -15.05
CA MET A 170 -12.33 -3.28 -13.94
C MET A 170 -13.28 -2.51 -12.99
N ARG A 171 -13.45 -2.99 -11.76
CA ARG A 171 -14.35 -2.39 -10.77
C ARG A 171 -13.60 -1.73 -9.62
N PHE A 172 -13.93 -0.48 -9.35
CA PHE A 172 -13.39 0.33 -8.25
C PHE A 172 -14.50 0.81 -7.33
N ARG A 173 -14.25 0.85 -6.02
CA ARG A 173 -15.25 1.32 -5.04
C ARG A 173 -15.20 2.83 -4.84
N ASP A 174 -13.98 3.39 -4.85
CA ASP A 174 -13.73 4.79 -4.58
C ASP A 174 -13.57 5.56 -5.90
N ASP A 175 -14.21 6.73 -6.04
CA ASP A 175 -14.09 7.57 -7.25
C ASP A 175 -12.66 8.06 -7.49
N THR A 176 -11.88 8.27 -6.41
CA THR A 176 -10.45 8.58 -6.51
C THR A 176 -9.67 7.43 -7.14
N ASP A 177 -9.94 6.18 -6.73
CA ASP A 177 -9.28 5.00 -7.32
C ASP A 177 -9.66 4.85 -8.79
N LEU A 178 -10.93 5.13 -9.14
CA LEU A 178 -11.40 5.13 -10.52
C LEU A 178 -10.69 6.18 -11.38
N ALA A 179 -10.51 7.40 -10.87
CA ALA A 179 -9.80 8.46 -11.58
C ALA A 179 -8.32 8.07 -11.82
N ILE A 180 -7.63 7.56 -10.80
CA ILE A 180 -6.25 7.06 -10.92
C ILE A 180 -6.19 5.89 -11.91
N ALA A 181 -7.14 4.95 -11.84
CA ALA A 181 -7.21 3.79 -12.73
C ALA A 181 -7.37 4.19 -14.20
N SER A 182 -8.24 5.17 -14.47
CA SER A 182 -8.53 5.63 -15.82
C SER A 182 -7.27 6.21 -16.48
N SER A 183 -6.53 7.06 -15.75
CA SER A 183 -5.24 7.58 -16.22
C SER A 183 -4.21 6.45 -16.42
N PHE A 184 -4.15 5.48 -15.49
CA PHE A 184 -3.26 4.33 -15.60
C PHE A 184 -3.55 3.47 -16.84
N PHE A 185 -4.82 3.21 -17.16
CA PHE A 185 -5.18 2.41 -18.34
C PHE A 185 -4.93 3.15 -19.65
N GLN A 186 -5.17 4.46 -19.67
CA GLN A 186 -4.84 5.29 -20.82
C GLN A 186 -3.34 5.21 -21.13
N GLU A 187 -2.49 5.42 -20.12
CA GLU A 187 -1.03 5.29 -20.26
C GLU A 187 -0.62 3.87 -20.68
N LEU A 188 -1.23 2.83 -20.09
CA LEU A 188 -0.93 1.44 -20.42
C LEU A 188 -1.24 1.12 -21.89
N GLN A 189 -2.36 1.62 -22.42
CA GLN A 189 -2.76 1.47 -23.81
C GLN A 189 -1.81 2.21 -24.76
N ASP A 190 -1.45 3.45 -24.42
CA ASP A 190 -0.57 4.30 -25.24
C ASP A 190 0.85 3.70 -25.31
N LEU A 191 1.38 3.24 -24.18
CA LEU A 191 2.65 2.53 -24.12
C LEU A 191 2.60 1.19 -24.85
N GLY A 192 1.51 0.43 -24.68
CA GLY A 192 1.29 -0.84 -25.39
C GLY A 192 1.22 -0.70 -26.91
N SER A 193 0.91 0.49 -27.40
CA SER A 193 0.86 0.83 -28.83
C SER A 193 2.21 1.27 -29.41
N THR A 194 3.19 1.54 -28.55
CA THR A 194 4.53 2.02 -28.95
C THR A 194 5.40 0.88 -29.49
N SER A 195 6.26 1.16 -30.47
CA SER A 195 7.17 0.18 -31.09
C SER A 195 8.12 -0.51 -30.10
N SER A 196 8.52 0.21 -29.03
CA SER A 196 9.32 -0.29 -27.91
C SER A 196 8.73 -1.54 -27.23
N PHE A 197 7.40 -1.70 -27.26
CA PHE A 197 6.69 -2.83 -26.66
C PHE A 197 6.03 -3.77 -27.69
N SER A 198 6.46 -3.73 -28.95
CA SER A 198 5.91 -4.54 -30.06
C SER A 198 5.89 -6.05 -29.80
N ARG A 199 6.75 -6.56 -28.91
CA ARG A 199 6.80 -7.99 -28.54
C ARG A 199 5.84 -8.39 -27.42
N ALA A 200 5.26 -7.42 -26.71
CA ALA A 200 4.28 -7.64 -25.66
C ALA A 200 2.89 -7.96 -26.27
N PRO A 201 1.96 -8.52 -25.46
CA PRO A 201 0.54 -8.51 -25.78
C PRO A 201 0.05 -7.10 -26.06
N ARG A 202 -0.74 -6.93 -27.14
CA ARG A 202 -1.41 -5.64 -27.35
C ARG A 202 -2.44 -5.43 -26.26
N CYS A 203 -2.47 -4.24 -25.70
CA CYS A 203 -3.40 -3.83 -24.66
C CYS A 203 -4.36 -2.79 -25.24
N SER A 204 -5.64 -2.89 -24.91
CA SER A 204 -6.64 -1.87 -25.21
C SER A 204 -7.55 -1.66 -24.01
N TRP A 205 -8.03 -0.44 -23.83
CA TRP A 205 -9.01 -0.08 -22.82
C TRP A 205 -10.22 0.57 -23.47
N SER A 206 -11.41 0.19 -23.02
CA SER A 206 -12.68 0.72 -23.52
C SER A 206 -13.69 0.84 -22.38
N PRO A 207 -14.47 1.93 -22.30
CA PRO A 207 -15.58 2.02 -21.35
C PRO A 207 -16.73 1.08 -21.71
N ILE A 208 -16.83 0.65 -22.98
CA ILE A 208 -17.91 -0.19 -23.51
C ILE A 208 -17.42 -1.64 -23.60
N PRO A 209 -18.27 -2.65 -23.29
CA PRO A 209 -17.92 -4.06 -23.45
C PRO A 209 -17.47 -4.38 -24.88
N PRO A 210 -16.35 -5.09 -25.06
CA PRO A 210 -15.88 -5.46 -26.40
C PRO A 210 -16.80 -6.51 -27.04
N PRO A 211 -16.84 -6.59 -28.39
CA PRO A 211 -17.80 -7.42 -29.11
C PRO A 211 -17.68 -8.93 -28.81
N GLU A 212 -16.53 -9.39 -28.33
CA GLU A 212 -16.28 -10.77 -27.88
C GLU A 212 -17.16 -11.19 -26.69
N LEU A 213 -17.71 -10.21 -25.95
CA LEU A 213 -18.61 -10.44 -24.81
C LEU A 213 -20.09 -10.32 -25.17
N ARG A 214 -20.44 -10.24 -26.47
CA ARG A 214 -21.85 -10.24 -26.89
C ARG A 214 -22.54 -11.54 -26.46
N GLY A 215 -23.71 -11.42 -25.84
CA GLY A 215 -24.49 -12.55 -25.34
C GLY A 215 -24.23 -12.90 -23.87
N GLU A 216 -23.19 -12.32 -23.25
CA GLU A 216 -22.95 -12.47 -21.81
C GLU A 216 -23.99 -11.72 -20.98
N TYR A 217 -24.27 -12.23 -19.78
CA TYR A 217 -25.23 -11.59 -18.88
C TYR A 217 -24.77 -10.20 -18.45
N VAL A 218 -25.70 -9.23 -18.49
CA VAL A 218 -25.45 -7.81 -18.18
C VAL A 218 -24.75 -7.61 -16.83
N HIS A 219 -25.14 -8.36 -15.80
CA HIS A 219 -24.56 -8.22 -14.47
C HIS A 219 -23.05 -8.55 -14.41
N HIS A 220 -22.53 -9.38 -15.33
CA HIS A 220 -21.09 -9.62 -15.44
C HIS A 220 -20.35 -8.52 -16.22
N LEU A 221 -21.07 -7.74 -17.03
CA LEU A 221 -20.53 -6.66 -17.85
C LEU A 221 -20.62 -5.30 -17.15
N THR A 222 -21.46 -5.15 -16.12
CA THR A 222 -21.56 -3.89 -15.36
C THR A 222 -20.23 -3.56 -14.68
N THR A 223 -19.58 -2.48 -15.10
CA THR A 223 -18.28 -2.03 -14.58
C THR A 223 -18.17 -0.50 -14.65
N ASN A 224 -17.46 0.13 -13.70
CA ASN A 224 -17.22 1.57 -13.70
C ASN A 224 -15.84 1.96 -14.24
N GLY A 225 -14.86 1.06 -14.19
CA GLY A 225 -13.49 1.28 -14.70
C GLY A 225 -13.25 0.80 -16.14
N GLY A 226 -14.31 0.39 -16.83
CA GLY A 226 -14.23 -0.12 -18.21
C GLY A 226 -13.64 -1.53 -18.32
N PHE A 227 -13.21 -1.86 -19.53
CA PHE A 227 -12.71 -3.16 -19.95
C PHE A 227 -11.28 -3.04 -20.45
N VAL A 228 -10.36 -3.75 -19.82
CA VAL A 228 -8.98 -3.89 -20.30
C VAL A 228 -8.87 -5.22 -21.04
N SER A 229 -8.36 -5.20 -22.27
CA SER A 229 -8.23 -6.40 -23.10
C SER A 229 -6.78 -6.61 -23.52
N PHE A 230 -6.35 -7.88 -23.54
CA PHE A 230 -5.01 -8.27 -23.99
C PHE A 230 -5.06 -9.32 -25.10
N ASP A 231 -4.40 -9.01 -26.21
CA ASP A 231 -4.22 -9.94 -27.32
C ASP A 231 -3.04 -10.88 -27.08
N ILE A 232 -3.36 -12.12 -26.69
CA ILE A 232 -2.42 -13.19 -26.43
C ILE A 232 -2.25 -14.05 -27.69
N LEU A 233 -1.09 -13.88 -28.34
CA LEU A 233 -0.68 -14.62 -29.53
C LEU A 233 0.17 -15.83 -29.15
N ALA A 234 0.32 -16.78 -30.08
CA ALA A 234 1.11 -18.01 -29.88
C ALA A 234 2.52 -17.74 -29.33
N ARG A 235 3.16 -16.63 -29.72
CA ARG A 235 4.48 -16.21 -29.22
C ARG A 235 4.52 -15.88 -27.72
N HIS A 236 3.40 -15.49 -27.12
CA HIS A 236 3.28 -15.15 -25.69
C HIS A 236 3.13 -16.41 -24.82
N VAL A 237 2.71 -17.54 -25.41
CA VAL A 237 2.45 -18.80 -24.72
C VAL A 237 3.37 -19.94 -25.19
N LYS A 238 4.45 -19.63 -25.91
CA LYS A 238 5.41 -20.65 -26.37
C LYS A 238 6.26 -21.20 -25.21
N GLY A 239 6.22 -22.51 -25.02
CA GLY A 239 7.06 -23.24 -24.06
C GLY A 239 6.91 -22.71 -22.62
N ARG A 240 8.04 -22.42 -21.95
CA ARG A 240 8.06 -21.94 -20.56
C ARG A 240 7.36 -20.60 -20.32
N ARG A 241 7.00 -19.85 -21.36
CA ARG A 241 6.27 -18.57 -21.23
C ARG A 241 4.79 -18.77 -20.89
N ALA A 242 4.19 -19.90 -21.23
CA ALA A 242 2.77 -20.16 -21.00
C ALA A 242 2.38 -19.98 -19.53
N ALA A 243 3.08 -20.65 -18.62
CA ALA A 243 2.81 -20.57 -17.18
C ALA A 243 2.96 -19.14 -16.63
N ARG A 244 3.98 -18.40 -17.09
CA ARG A 244 4.18 -17.01 -16.68
C ARG A 244 3.06 -16.10 -17.20
N THR A 245 2.64 -16.27 -18.44
CA THR A 245 1.53 -15.51 -19.02
C THR A 245 0.22 -15.82 -18.28
N ALA A 246 -0.07 -17.09 -18.03
CA ALA A 246 -1.24 -17.50 -17.24
C ALA A 246 -1.23 -16.84 -15.85
N TRP A 247 -0.10 -16.89 -15.14
CA TRP A 247 0.06 -16.25 -13.83
C TRP A 247 -0.22 -14.74 -13.88
N ILE A 248 0.32 -14.03 -14.88
CA ILE A 248 0.11 -12.59 -15.04
C ILE A 248 -1.38 -12.30 -15.29
N LEU A 249 -2.04 -13.04 -16.18
CA LEU A 249 -3.45 -12.83 -16.51
C LEU A 249 -4.35 -13.06 -15.30
N LEU A 250 -4.16 -14.19 -14.60
CA LEU A 250 -4.95 -14.53 -13.41
C LEU A 250 -4.83 -13.48 -12.31
N ASN A 251 -3.67 -12.82 -12.20
CA ASN A 251 -3.42 -11.84 -11.14
C ASN A 251 -3.51 -10.38 -11.60
N PHE A 252 -3.88 -10.11 -12.86
CA PHE A 252 -3.84 -8.78 -13.45
C PHE A 252 -4.72 -7.77 -12.71
N GLN A 253 -5.99 -8.09 -12.48
CA GLN A 253 -6.92 -7.20 -11.75
C GLN A 253 -6.38 -6.81 -10.37
N SER A 254 -5.78 -7.79 -9.68
CA SER A 254 -5.22 -7.62 -8.35
C SER A 254 -3.94 -6.78 -8.35
N TYR A 255 -3.12 -6.96 -9.38
CA TYR A 255 -1.94 -6.15 -9.64
C TYR A 255 -2.34 -4.68 -9.82
N VAL A 256 -3.36 -4.43 -10.64
CA VAL A 256 -3.85 -3.07 -10.89
C VAL A 256 -4.38 -2.43 -9.61
N LYS A 257 -5.27 -3.13 -8.88
CA LYS A 257 -5.82 -2.63 -7.60
C LYS A 257 -4.72 -2.33 -6.57
N TYR A 258 -3.70 -3.18 -6.48
CA TYR A 258 -2.55 -2.95 -5.61
C TYR A 258 -1.80 -1.67 -5.96
N HIS A 259 -1.48 -1.46 -7.24
CA HIS A 259 -0.71 -0.29 -7.68
C HIS A 259 -1.51 1.01 -7.59
N ILE A 260 -2.81 0.99 -7.89
CA ILE A 260 -3.68 2.16 -7.67
C ILE A 260 -3.69 2.56 -6.21
N LYS A 261 -3.89 1.58 -5.30
CA LYS A 261 -3.83 1.83 -3.86
C LYS A 261 -2.48 2.42 -3.44
N LYS A 262 -1.39 1.92 -4.02
CA LYS A 262 -0.03 2.43 -3.75
C LYS A 262 0.16 3.87 -4.24
N ILE A 263 -0.33 4.21 -5.44
CA ILE A 263 -0.30 5.57 -6.00
C ILE A 263 -1.09 6.51 -5.10
N ARG A 264 -2.32 6.13 -4.71
CA ARG A 264 -3.14 6.91 -3.77
C ARG A 264 -2.42 7.22 -2.47
N ILE A 265 -1.75 6.22 -1.87
CA ILE A 265 -0.96 6.42 -0.65
C ILE A 265 0.21 7.39 -0.88
N ALA A 266 0.88 7.29 -2.03
CA ALA A 266 1.98 8.18 -2.38
C ALA A 266 1.50 9.64 -2.55
N ASP A 267 0.37 9.86 -3.22
CA ASP A 267 -0.24 11.18 -3.40
C ASP A 267 -0.64 11.79 -2.05
N GLN A 268 -1.33 11.01 -1.20
CA GLN A 268 -1.68 11.44 0.16
C GLN A 268 -0.44 11.81 0.99
N SER A 269 0.64 11.04 0.88
CA SER A 269 1.89 11.32 1.57
C SER A 269 2.56 12.59 1.04
N ALA A 270 2.50 12.83 -0.28
CA ALA A 270 3.02 14.04 -0.89
C ALA A 270 2.25 15.28 -0.42
N ASP A 271 0.93 15.20 -0.34
CA ASP A 271 0.08 16.30 0.13
C ASP A 271 0.30 16.64 1.60
N LEU A 272 0.44 15.62 2.46
CA LEU A 272 0.84 15.84 3.86
C LEU A 272 2.19 16.55 3.96
N SER A 273 3.18 16.15 3.16
CA SER A 273 4.49 16.79 3.13
C SER A 273 4.43 18.25 2.65
N ARG A 274 3.53 18.55 1.69
CA ARG A 274 3.30 19.91 1.19
C ARG A 274 2.62 20.77 2.27
N ALA A 275 1.60 20.24 2.95
CA ALA A 275 0.92 20.92 4.04
C ALA A 275 1.87 21.25 5.20
N GLU A 276 2.75 20.32 5.57
CA GLU A 276 3.75 20.56 6.62
C GLU A 276 4.74 21.69 6.24
N ARG A 277 5.18 21.71 4.98
CA ARG A 277 6.05 22.78 4.44
C ARG A 277 5.37 24.15 4.50
N VAL A 278 4.09 24.21 4.13
CA VAL A 278 3.29 25.45 4.20
C VAL A 278 3.15 25.92 5.64
N SER A 279 2.73 25.05 6.57
CA SER A 279 2.62 25.37 7.99
C SER A 279 3.95 25.85 8.59
N ARG A 280 5.07 25.22 8.23
CA ARG A 280 6.40 25.63 8.68
C ARG A 280 6.79 27.01 8.13
N ALA A 281 6.44 27.29 6.87
CA ALA A 281 6.68 28.59 6.25
C ALA A 281 5.84 29.70 6.92
N GLU A 282 4.58 29.43 7.27
CA GLU A 282 3.70 30.35 8.00
C GLU A 282 4.23 30.65 9.40
N ARG A 283 4.57 29.61 10.18
CA ARG A 283 5.22 29.77 11.50
C ARG A 283 6.49 30.62 11.39
N ALA A 284 7.34 30.36 10.38
CA ALA A 284 8.54 31.16 10.17
C ALA A 284 8.24 32.63 9.83
N ARG A 285 7.16 32.92 9.08
CA ARG A 285 6.68 34.28 8.79
C ARG A 285 6.21 34.99 10.06
N GLU A 286 5.42 34.32 10.89
CA GLU A 286 4.96 34.85 12.19
C GLU A 286 6.12 35.18 13.12
N TRP A 287 7.06 34.24 13.31
CA TRP A 287 8.27 34.47 14.10
C TRP A 287 9.08 35.68 13.61
N ARG A 288 9.23 35.85 12.29
CA ARG A 288 9.89 37.04 11.70
C ARG A 288 9.11 38.32 11.98
N ALA A 289 7.78 38.29 11.93
CA ALA A 289 6.93 39.45 12.22
C ALA A 289 7.03 39.87 13.70
N VAL A 290 6.99 38.90 14.63
CA VAL A 290 7.18 39.13 16.07
C VAL A 290 8.57 39.73 16.33
N ARG A 291 9.62 39.17 15.72
CA ARG A 291 10.99 39.70 15.85
C ARG A 291 11.11 41.13 15.33
N LYS A 292 10.50 41.47 14.19
CA LYS A 292 10.48 42.84 13.65
C LYS A 292 9.72 43.80 14.57
N ARG A 293 8.56 43.40 15.12
CA ARG A 293 7.79 44.20 16.09
C ARG A 293 8.57 44.44 17.39
N SER A 294 9.23 43.40 17.92
CA SER A 294 10.09 43.49 19.09
C SER A 294 11.25 44.47 18.87
N LYS A 295 11.99 44.34 17.75
CA LYS A 295 13.06 45.29 17.38
C LYS A 295 12.55 46.74 17.28
N ARG A 296 11.38 46.96 16.65
CA ARG A 296 10.76 48.29 16.57
C ARG A 296 10.40 48.86 17.96
N ARG A 297 9.87 48.02 18.87
CA ARG A 297 9.60 48.43 20.27
C ARG A 297 10.89 48.80 21.02
N SER A 298 11.94 48.00 20.89
CA SER A 298 13.24 48.28 21.54
C SER A 298 13.84 49.60 21.05
N ILE A 299 13.75 49.90 19.75
CA ILE A 299 14.19 51.18 19.17
C ILE A 299 13.38 52.36 19.74
N LYS A 300 12.05 52.22 19.84
CA LYS A 300 11.18 53.25 20.45
C LYS A 300 11.52 53.49 21.93
N VAL A 301 11.73 52.43 22.70
CA VAL A 301 12.12 52.52 24.13
C VAL A 301 13.49 53.17 24.28
N ALA A 302 14.46 52.84 23.42
CA ALA A 302 15.78 53.47 23.44
C ALA A 302 15.71 54.98 23.14
N ARG A 303 14.89 55.39 22.17
CA ARG A 303 14.65 56.82 21.87
C ARG A 303 13.97 57.55 23.04
N ALA A 304 12.96 56.93 23.67
CA ALA A 304 12.28 57.50 24.84
C ALA A 304 13.24 57.68 26.02
N LYS A 305 14.11 56.70 26.31
CA LYS A 305 15.14 56.81 27.35
C LYS A 305 16.15 57.93 27.06
N LYS A 306 16.50 58.16 25.78
CA LYS A 306 17.41 59.25 25.38
C LYS A 306 16.77 60.63 25.60
N LEU A 307 15.49 60.78 25.27
CA LEU A 307 14.67 61.97 25.56
C LEU A 307 14.54 62.23 27.08
N GLN A 308 14.28 61.19 27.86
CA GLN A 308 14.17 61.30 29.32
C GLN A 308 15.49 61.73 29.97
N LYS A 309 16.64 61.22 29.48
CA LYS A 309 17.97 61.68 29.92
C LYS A 309 18.21 63.15 29.57
N GLY A 310 17.78 63.60 28.39
CA GLY A 310 17.84 65.01 27.99
C GLY A 310 17.02 65.92 28.91
N PHE A 311 15.76 65.54 29.19
CA PHE A 311 14.90 66.28 30.13
C PHE A 311 15.46 66.31 31.55
N LYS A 312 16.04 65.20 32.03
CA LYS A 312 16.67 65.14 33.36
C LYS A 312 17.89 66.07 33.44
N ALA A 313 18.70 66.14 32.39
CA ALA A 313 19.83 67.07 32.31
C ALA A 313 19.39 68.54 32.33
N VAL A 314 18.28 68.87 31.66
CA VAL A 314 17.68 70.22 31.71
C VAL A 314 17.18 70.55 33.11
N ILE A 315 16.44 69.63 33.76
CA ILE A 315 15.99 69.80 35.14
C ILE A 315 17.17 69.98 36.10
N ASP A 316 18.23 69.19 35.96
CA ASP A 316 19.42 69.32 36.80
C ASP A 316 20.15 70.66 36.55
N LYS A 317 20.14 71.17 35.31
CA LYS A 317 20.66 72.51 34.98
C LYS A 317 19.82 73.62 35.64
N ILE A 318 18.49 73.49 35.63
CA ILE A 318 17.57 74.39 36.33
C ILE A 318 17.77 74.34 37.85
N LYS A 319 17.98 73.15 38.43
CA LYS A 319 18.28 72.98 39.87
C LYS A 319 19.62 73.64 40.26
N ARG A 320 20.65 73.49 39.43
CA ARG A 320 21.95 74.16 39.64
C ARG A 320 21.84 75.69 39.54
N LEU A 321 20.99 76.20 38.66
CA LEU A 321 20.67 77.63 38.58
C LEU A 321 19.93 78.12 39.85
N ARG A 322 18.95 77.34 40.35
CA ARG A 322 18.23 77.67 41.61
C ARG A 322 19.11 77.62 42.87
N LEU A 323 20.19 76.85 42.88
CA LEU A 323 21.14 76.80 44.01
C LEU A 323 22.21 77.92 43.97
N ARG A 324 22.41 78.58 42.82
CA ARG A 324 23.33 79.72 42.68
C ARG A 324 22.67 81.08 42.90
N ILE A 325 21.35 81.13 42.98
CA ILE A 325 20.59 82.34 43.30
C ILE A 325 20.13 82.21 44.76
N ARG A 326 21.06 82.40 45.70
CA ARG A 326 20.76 82.61 47.12
C ARG A 326 20.50 84.11 47.32
N VAL A 327 19.34 84.57 46.85
CA VAL A 327 18.91 85.96 47.03
C VAL A 327 18.33 86.09 48.43
N LYS A 328 19.04 86.83 49.31
CA LYS A 328 18.49 87.37 50.56
C LYS A 328 17.36 88.31 50.20
N GLY A 329 16.11 87.88 50.39
CA GLY A 329 14.95 88.71 50.10
C GLY A 329 13.74 87.94 49.63
N LEU A 330 13.34 86.87 50.32
CA LEU A 330 12.05 86.22 50.13
C LEU A 330 11.48 85.65 51.44
N ASP A 331 11.77 86.31 52.56
CA ASP A 331 11.14 86.04 53.87
C ASP A 331 9.78 86.74 54.05
N ARG A 332 9.24 87.38 53.00
CA ARG A 332 7.94 88.06 53.07
C ARG A 332 6.82 87.47 52.22
N PHE A 333 7.06 86.35 51.53
CA PHE A 333 6.00 85.63 50.78
C PHE A 333 5.79 84.17 51.21
N ARG A 334 6.26 83.83 52.43
CA ARG A 334 6.10 82.50 53.03
C ARG A 334 4.97 82.41 54.06
N ARG A 335 3.98 83.30 53.98
CA ARG A 335 2.76 83.30 54.83
C ARG A 335 1.43 83.29 54.06
N HIS A 336 1.40 82.86 52.80
CA HIS A 336 0.13 82.82 52.07
C HIS A 336 -0.08 81.61 51.15
N CYS A 337 0.54 80.48 51.46
CA CYS A 337 0.22 79.19 50.82
C CYS A 337 0.26 78.04 51.85
N GLN A 338 -0.57 78.14 52.90
CA GLN A 338 -1.01 76.99 53.68
C GLN A 338 -2.36 76.52 53.12
N CYS A 339 -2.34 75.89 51.94
CA CYS A 339 -3.46 75.11 51.43
C CYS A 339 -2.91 73.91 50.65
N PHE A 340 -2.21 73.02 51.36
CA PHE A 340 -2.14 71.62 50.97
C PHE A 340 -2.77 70.80 52.10
N PRO A 341 -3.62 69.84 51.75
CA PRO A 341 -3.35 68.48 52.16
C PRO A 341 -2.93 67.68 50.93
N VAL A 342 -1.70 67.18 50.97
CA VAL A 342 -1.23 66.12 50.06
C VAL A 342 -1.81 64.79 50.56
N PRO A 343 -2.61 64.05 49.77
CA PRO A 343 -2.95 62.69 50.12
C PRO A 343 -1.75 61.77 49.86
N LYS A 344 -1.36 61.01 50.89
CA LYS A 344 -0.29 60.01 50.83
C LYS A 344 -0.67 58.86 49.89
N LEU A 345 0.27 58.47 49.04
CA LEU A 345 0.24 57.29 48.18
C LEU A 345 0.06 56.00 49.01
N THR A 346 -0.92 55.17 48.66
CA THR A 346 -0.97 53.75 49.02
C THR A 346 -0.62 52.89 47.80
N MET A 347 0.47 52.14 47.93
CA MET A 347 0.93 51.13 46.97
C MET A 347 0.02 49.91 47.06
N ALA A 348 -0.75 49.62 46.00
CA ALA A 348 -1.51 48.37 45.89
C ALA A 348 -0.81 47.38 44.94
N GLN A 349 -0.82 46.12 45.38
CA GLN A 349 0.12 45.06 45.08
C GLN A 349 -0.12 44.35 43.73
N ARG A 350 0.99 43.79 43.19
CA ARG A 350 1.04 42.81 42.10
C ARG A 350 0.17 41.58 42.40
N LYS A 351 -0.78 41.24 41.52
CA LYS A 351 -1.35 39.88 41.43
C LYS A 351 -0.62 39.07 40.35
N LYS A 352 0.03 37.98 40.77
CA LYS A 352 0.47 36.85 39.93
C LYS A 352 -0.68 35.85 39.83
N HIS A 353 -1.07 35.45 38.62
CA HIS A 353 -1.95 34.29 38.43
C HIS A 353 -1.10 33.02 38.22
N LYS A 354 -1.37 32.01 39.06
CA LYS A 354 -0.87 30.63 38.96
C LYS A 354 -1.80 29.81 38.05
N TYR A 355 -1.20 28.92 37.27
CA TYR A 355 -1.84 27.82 36.56
C TYR A 355 -2.29 26.74 37.55
N GLN A 356 -3.43 26.11 37.27
CA GLN A 356 -3.85 24.86 37.91
C GLN A 356 -4.17 23.84 36.80
N LYS A 357 -3.39 22.75 36.78
CA LYS A 357 -3.70 21.48 36.11
C LYS A 357 -4.65 20.71 37.03
N LEU A 358 -5.64 20.05 36.45
CA LEU A 358 -6.38 18.95 37.09
C LEU A 358 -6.21 17.72 36.20
N SER A 359 -5.80 16.63 36.84
CA SER A 359 -5.78 15.26 36.34
C SER A 359 -6.72 14.42 37.20
N GLU A 360 -7.29 13.39 36.57
CA GLU A 360 -7.78 12.12 37.14
C GLU A 360 -9.04 12.15 38.01
N SER A 361 -10.12 11.61 37.44
CA SER A 361 -10.92 10.50 37.97
C SER A 361 -11.56 9.78 36.79
#